data_AF-F8PQ07-F1
#
_entry.id   AF-F8PQ07-F1
#
_cell.length_a   1.000
_cell.length_b   1.000
_cell.length_c   1.000
_cell.angle_alpha   90.00
_cell.angle_beta   90.00
_cell.angle_gamma   90.00
#
_symmetry.space_group_name_H-M   'P 1'
#
loop_
_entity.id
_entity.type
_entity.pdbx_description
1 polymer ?
#
loop_
_entity_poly.entity_id
_entity_poly.type
_entity_poly.pdbx_seq_one_letter_code
_entity_poly.pdbx_strand_id
1 'polypeptide(L)'
;KYAKPHSAEWLARQIKDQKEERAKALVRNWASPQCYPHIMTDTINLLKQHDEDYIVEQLNVIKDFSSLPPSHQRKLSLQCQLSTIDDHQTHVIPVLIYSGCTDSIIDEAFVRQHNISTRPLPTCVIVSNADGTKNRTGPLTEYVTLRLTVAGRTELMDFLVTGQRETRILLGHDWLQRTNPDINWQTNTITY
;
A
#
# COMPACT_ATOMS: atom_id res chain seq x y z
N LYS A 1 13.89 -37.28 -10.58
CA LYS A 1 12.51 -37.66 -10.17
C LYS A 1 11.52 -37.06 -11.18
N TYR A 2 10.67 -37.87 -11.81
CA TYR A 2 9.66 -37.39 -12.77
C TYR A 2 8.58 -36.57 -12.05
N ALA A 3 8.35 -35.33 -12.47
CA ALA A 3 7.27 -34.51 -11.94
C ALA A 3 5.92 -34.99 -12.49
N LYS A 4 4.88 -34.98 -11.66
CA LYS A 4 3.52 -35.41 -12.05
C LYS A 4 3.01 -34.48 -13.17
N PRO A 5 2.44 -34.99 -14.27
CA PRO A 5 1.83 -34.14 -15.29
C PRO A 5 0.81 -33.18 -14.68
N HIS A 6 0.76 -31.93 -15.15
CA HIS A 6 -0.11 -30.87 -14.61
C HIS A 6 0.17 -30.46 -13.15
N SER A 7 1.41 -30.63 -12.68
CA SER A 7 1.91 -30.01 -11.44
C SER A 7 2.66 -28.71 -11.73
N ALA A 8 2.83 -27.86 -10.71
CA ALA A 8 3.61 -26.63 -10.84
C ALA A 8 5.07 -26.95 -11.18
N GLU A 9 5.63 -28.02 -10.60
CA GLU A 9 6.98 -28.52 -10.84
C GLU A 9 7.14 -29.01 -12.29
N TRP A 10 6.13 -29.71 -12.82
CA TRP A 10 6.13 -30.12 -14.23
C TRP A 10 6.10 -28.91 -15.16
N LEU A 11 5.24 -27.94 -14.86
CA LEU A 11 5.11 -26.73 -15.66
C LEU A 11 6.37 -25.85 -15.60
N ALA A 12 7.02 -25.75 -14.44
CA ALA A 12 8.29 -25.04 -14.28
C ALA A 12 9.39 -25.59 -15.20
N ARG A 13 9.48 -26.93 -15.31
CA ARG A 13 10.40 -27.58 -16.26
C ARG A 13 10.02 -27.29 -17.71
N GLN A 14 8.73 -27.33 -18.04
CA GLN A 14 8.27 -26.99 -19.39
C GLN A 14 8.56 -25.53 -19.75
N ILE A 15 8.49 -24.60 -18.80
CA ILE A 15 8.85 -23.20 -19.05
C ILE A 15 10.31 -23.09 -19.45
N LYS A 16 11.22 -23.80 -18.78
CA LYS A 16 12.65 -23.79 -19.12
C LYS A 16 12.95 -24.42 -20.48
N ASP A 17 12.33 -25.57 -20.76
CA ASP A 17 12.67 -26.38 -21.94
C ASP A 17 12.00 -25.88 -23.24
N GLN A 18 10.84 -25.22 -23.14
CA GLN A 18 10.04 -24.84 -24.31
C GLN A 18 10.41 -23.45 -24.85
N LYS A 19 10.09 -23.22 -26.13
CA LYS A 19 10.16 -21.88 -26.74
C LYS A 19 9.21 -20.91 -26.04
N GLU A 20 9.56 -19.63 -26.01
CA GLU A 20 8.86 -18.58 -25.26
C GLU A 20 7.35 -18.53 -25.54
N GLU A 21 6.94 -18.58 -26.82
CA GLU A 21 5.52 -18.59 -27.20
C GLU A 21 4.75 -19.78 -26.61
N ARG A 22 5.38 -20.95 -26.56
CA ARG A 22 4.77 -22.17 -26.02
C ARG A 22 4.74 -22.14 -24.50
N ALA A 23 5.82 -21.67 -23.87
CA ALA A 23 5.86 -21.45 -22.42
C ALA A 23 4.79 -20.42 -21.98
N LYS A 24 4.63 -19.32 -22.73
CA LYS A 24 3.61 -18.30 -22.51
C LYS A 24 2.19 -18.88 -22.57
N ALA A 25 1.89 -19.69 -23.58
CA ALA A 25 0.59 -20.35 -23.68
C ALA A 25 0.33 -21.31 -22.51
N LEU A 26 1.36 -22.07 -22.08
CA LEU A 26 1.26 -22.98 -20.94
C LEU A 26 1.00 -22.24 -19.62
N VAL A 27 1.73 -21.14 -19.36
CA VAL A 27 1.54 -20.30 -18.17
C VAL A 27 0.16 -19.64 -18.19
N ARG A 28 -0.30 -19.15 -19.35
CA ARG A 28 -1.63 -18.55 -19.48
C ARG A 28 -2.75 -19.55 -19.22
N ASN A 29 -2.61 -20.80 -19.63
CA ASN A 29 -3.58 -21.87 -19.35
C ASN A 29 -3.57 -22.32 -17.88
N TRP A 30 -2.49 -22.06 -17.15
CA TRP A 30 -2.34 -22.37 -15.74
C TRP A 30 -2.85 -21.26 -14.81
N ALA A 31 -2.70 -20.00 -15.25
CA ALA A 31 -2.99 -18.83 -14.43
C ALA A 31 -4.48 -18.50 -14.35
N SER A 32 -4.85 -17.76 -13.30
CA SER A 32 -6.16 -17.11 -13.19
C SER A 32 -6.34 -16.03 -14.28
N PRO A 33 -7.57 -15.80 -14.81
CA PRO A 33 -7.84 -14.85 -15.89
C PRO A 33 -7.34 -13.41 -15.66
N GLN A 34 -7.32 -12.97 -14.41
CA GLN A 34 -6.87 -11.64 -14.00
C GLN A 34 -5.37 -11.44 -14.26
N CYS A 35 -4.58 -12.51 -14.28
CA CYS A 35 -3.13 -12.45 -14.53
C CYS A 35 -2.79 -12.38 -16.02
N TYR A 36 -3.74 -12.64 -16.93
CA TYR A 36 -3.49 -12.73 -18.37
C TYR A 36 -2.83 -11.50 -19.01
N PRO A 37 -3.15 -10.24 -18.62
CA PRO A 37 -2.47 -9.06 -19.17
C PRO A 37 -0.99 -8.99 -18.80
N HIS A 38 -0.59 -9.66 -17.71
CA HIS A 38 0.77 -9.60 -17.14
C HIS A 38 1.66 -10.76 -17.60
N ILE A 39 1.09 -11.76 -18.30
CA ILE A 39 1.84 -12.90 -18.85
C ILE A 39 2.35 -12.51 -20.25
N MET A 40 3.39 -11.68 -20.25
CA MET A 40 4.07 -11.20 -21.45
C MET A 40 5.34 -12.02 -21.72
N THR A 41 5.95 -11.80 -22.88
CA THR A 41 7.18 -12.48 -23.27
C THR A 41 8.32 -12.18 -22.28
N ASP A 42 8.40 -10.94 -21.79
CA ASP A 42 9.38 -10.54 -20.77
C ASP A 42 9.19 -11.29 -19.44
N THR A 43 7.94 -11.53 -19.05
CA THR A 43 7.62 -12.32 -17.84
C THR A 43 8.12 -13.76 -17.96
N ILE A 44 7.99 -14.36 -19.15
CA ILE A 44 8.50 -15.71 -19.42
C ILE A 44 10.03 -15.73 -19.42
N ASN A 45 10.65 -14.70 -20.00
CA ASN A 45 12.11 -14.57 -20.02
C ASN A 45 12.68 -14.37 -18.62
N LEU A 46 11.99 -13.61 -17.76
CA LEU A 46 12.32 -13.49 -16.35
C LEU A 46 12.22 -14.85 -15.65
N LEU A 47 11.10 -15.56 -15.77
CA LEU A 47 10.92 -16.88 -15.15
C LEU A 47 12.03 -17.85 -15.56
N LYS A 48 12.45 -17.84 -16.83
CA LYS A 48 13.55 -18.69 -17.34
C LYS A 48 14.91 -18.38 -16.70
N GLN A 49 15.14 -17.16 -16.23
CA GLN A 49 16.40 -16.75 -15.58
C GLN A 49 16.51 -17.25 -14.13
N HIS A 50 15.41 -17.69 -13.53
CA HIS A 50 15.39 -18.16 -12.16
C HIS A 50 15.45 -19.71 -12.06
N ASP A 51 15.67 -20.21 -10.84
CA ASP A 51 15.66 -21.65 -10.55
C ASP A 51 14.24 -22.25 -10.63
N GLU A 52 14.15 -23.59 -10.58
CA GLU A 52 12.86 -24.29 -10.68
C GLU A 52 11.94 -23.94 -9.48
N ASP A 53 12.51 -23.77 -8.29
CA ASP A 53 11.78 -23.51 -7.05
C ASP A 53 11.07 -22.15 -7.08
N TYR A 54 11.76 -21.09 -7.53
CA TYR A 54 11.16 -19.78 -7.73
C TYR A 54 10.03 -19.82 -8.76
N ILE A 55 10.22 -20.53 -9.87
CA ILE A 55 9.18 -20.65 -10.91
C ILE A 55 7.95 -21.35 -10.34
N VAL A 56 8.13 -22.43 -9.58
CA VAL A 56 7.03 -23.14 -8.91
C VAL A 56 6.26 -22.22 -7.96
N GLU A 57 6.97 -21.42 -7.17
CA GLU A 57 6.35 -20.43 -6.28
C GLU A 57 5.49 -19.43 -7.06
N GLN A 58 6.03 -18.83 -8.12
CA GLN A 58 5.28 -17.90 -8.97
C GLN A 58 4.06 -18.57 -9.64
N LEU A 59 4.21 -19.82 -10.09
CA LEU A 59 3.14 -20.59 -10.70
C LEU A 59 1.99 -20.87 -9.72
N ASN A 60 2.29 -21.10 -8.44
CA ASN A 60 1.26 -21.26 -7.41
C ASN A 60 0.53 -19.95 -7.15
N VAL A 61 1.26 -18.82 -7.08
CA VAL A 61 0.68 -17.48 -6.89
C VAL A 61 -0.28 -17.11 -8.02
N ILE A 62 0.12 -17.29 -9.29
CA ILE A 62 -0.72 -16.88 -10.43
C ILE A 62 -1.91 -17.81 -10.67
N LYS A 63 -1.81 -19.08 -10.28
CA LYS A 63 -2.92 -20.05 -10.40
C LYS A 63 -4.05 -19.67 -9.46
N ASP A 64 -3.70 -19.46 -8.19
CA ASP A 64 -4.65 -19.20 -7.12
C ASP A 64 -4.88 -17.70 -6.91
N PHE A 65 -4.50 -16.84 -7.86
CA PHE A 65 -4.61 -15.38 -7.71
C PHE A 65 -6.02 -14.90 -7.32
N SER A 66 -7.05 -15.56 -7.82
CA SER A 66 -8.45 -15.25 -7.48
C SER A 66 -8.88 -15.69 -6.07
N SER A 67 -8.20 -16.69 -5.49
CA SER A 67 -8.41 -17.18 -4.13
C SER A 67 -7.37 -16.66 -3.13
N LEU A 68 -6.30 -16.02 -3.61
CA LEU A 68 -5.41 -15.26 -2.75
C LEU A 68 -6.26 -14.22 -2.00
N PRO A 69 -6.14 -14.14 -0.68
CA PRO A 69 -6.78 -13.06 0.04
C PRO A 69 -6.30 -11.74 -0.57
N PRO A 70 -7.19 -10.72 -0.71
CA PRO A 70 -6.75 -9.38 -1.08
C PRO A 70 -5.56 -9.05 -0.19
N SER A 71 -4.42 -8.70 -0.79
CA SER A 71 -3.09 -8.71 -0.15
C SER A 71 -3.19 -8.61 1.37
N HIS A 72 -2.81 -9.67 2.11
CA HIS A 72 -2.58 -9.58 3.56
C HIS A 72 -2.00 -8.19 3.83
N GLN A 73 -2.70 -7.34 4.58
CA GLN A 73 -2.41 -5.91 4.71
C GLN A 73 -0.90 -5.67 4.84
N ARG A 74 -0.23 -5.39 3.71
CA ARG A 74 1.15 -4.85 3.68
C ARG A 74 1.11 -3.36 3.97
N LYS A 75 0.20 -2.98 4.87
CA LYS A 75 -0.16 -1.62 5.25
C LYS A 75 -0.15 -1.62 6.77
N LEU A 76 0.77 -0.87 7.36
CA LEU A 76 0.79 -0.70 8.81
C LEU A 76 -0.34 0.24 9.19
N SER A 77 -1.49 -0.32 9.58
CA SER A 77 -2.64 0.46 10.04
C SER A 77 -2.86 0.27 11.53
N LEU A 78 -2.97 1.38 12.25
CA LEU A 78 -3.12 1.40 13.71
C LEU A 78 -4.40 2.14 14.08
N GLN A 79 -5.09 1.65 15.11
CA GLN A 79 -6.18 2.42 15.72
C GLN A 79 -5.56 3.54 16.56
N CYS A 80 -5.79 4.77 16.13
CA CYS A 80 -5.30 5.96 16.80
C CYS A 80 -6.48 6.80 17.26
N GLN A 81 -6.29 7.55 18.33
CA GLN A 81 -7.27 8.52 18.77
C GLN A 81 -6.87 9.90 18.23
N LEU A 82 -7.77 10.53 17.48
CA LEU A 82 -7.66 11.93 17.10
C LEU A 82 -8.67 12.75 17.89
N SER A 83 -8.22 13.89 18.41
CA SER A 83 -9.10 14.88 19.02
C SER A 83 -8.93 16.24 18.36
N THR A 84 -10.04 16.90 18.08
CA THR A 84 -10.06 18.29 17.62
C THR A 84 -9.59 19.23 18.75
N ILE A 85 -9.02 20.37 18.35
CA ILE A 85 -8.45 21.33 19.31
C ILE A 85 -9.48 22.33 19.85
N ASP A 86 -10.52 22.60 19.09
CA ASP A 86 -11.53 23.63 19.31
C ASP A 86 -12.69 23.14 20.16
N ASP A 87 -13.28 22.00 19.80
CA ASP A 87 -14.45 21.44 20.49
C ASP A 87 -14.19 20.10 21.21
N HIS A 88 -12.93 19.63 21.18
CA HIS A 88 -12.48 18.40 21.83
C HIS A 88 -13.23 17.11 21.41
N GLN A 89 -13.92 17.13 20.26
CA GLN A 89 -14.45 15.94 19.64
C GLN A 89 -13.33 14.92 19.42
N THR A 90 -13.63 13.66 19.72
CA THR A 90 -12.65 12.58 19.71
C THR A 90 -13.12 11.44 18.82
N HIS A 91 -12.22 10.96 17.97
CA HIS A 91 -12.47 9.91 17.00
C HIS A 91 -11.38 8.84 17.11
N VAL A 92 -11.78 7.59 17.29
CA VAL A 92 -10.88 6.45 17.16
C VAL A 92 -10.97 5.94 15.73
N ILE A 93 -9.88 6.06 14.99
CA ILE A 93 -9.85 5.74 13.56
C ILE A 93 -8.58 4.99 13.17
N PRO A 94 -8.67 4.11 12.15
CA PRO A 94 -7.50 3.51 11.57
C PRO A 94 -6.68 4.57 10.83
N VAL A 95 -5.41 4.67 11.19
CA VAL A 95 -4.42 5.55 10.55
C VAL A 95 -3.38 4.67 9.87
N LEU A 96 -2.98 5.02 8.65
CA LEU A 96 -1.93 4.30 7.92
C LEU A 96 -0.59 4.99 8.13
N ILE A 97 0.40 4.22 8.58
CA ILE A 97 1.79 4.68 8.62
C ILE A 97 2.39 4.52 7.22
N TYR A 98 2.84 5.62 6.65
CA TYR A 98 3.34 5.65 5.28
C TYR A 98 4.58 6.53 5.16
N SER A 99 5.75 5.91 5.32
CA SER A 99 7.05 6.58 5.22
C SER A 99 7.34 7.20 3.84
N GLY A 100 6.57 6.83 2.82
CA GLY A 100 6.68 7.40 1.47
C GLY A 100 5.94 8.73 1.28
N CYS A 101 5.28 9.27 2.29
CA CYS A 101 4.71 10.63 2.24
C CYS A 101 5.59 11.57 3.07
N THR A 102 5.91 12.75 2.55
CA THR A 102 6.71 13.74 3.28
C THR A 102 5.95 14.28 4.49
N ASP A 103 4.71 14.72 4.26
CA ASP A 103 3.85 15.34 5.26
C ASP A 103 2.66 14.44 5.59
N SER A 104 2.18 14.50 6.82
CA SER A 104 0.98 13.79 7.22
C SER A 104 -0.27 14.42 6.59
N ILE A 105 -1.22 13.59 6.17
CA ILE A 105 -2.40 14.05 5.43
C ILE A 105 -3.69 13.50 6.01
N ILE A 106 -4.78 14.25 5.80
CA ILE A 106 -6.14 13.89 6.18
C ILE A 106 -7.09 14.06 5.01
N ASP A 107 -8.03 13.12 4.87
CA ASP A 107 -9.02 13.13 3.80
C ASP A 107 -10.08 14.23 4.02
N GLU A 108 -10.35 14.99 2.97
CA GLU A 108 -11.33 16.07 2.96
C GLU A 108 -12.74 15.58 3.26
N ALA A 109 -13.12 14.38 2.80
CA ALA A 109 -14.44 13.85 3.10
C ALA A 109 -14.60 13.55 4.59
N PHE A 110 -13.53 13.07 5.25
CA PHE A 110 -13.51 12.88 6.70
C PHE A 110 -13.65 14.22 7.45
N VAL A 111 -12.88 15.24 7.06
CA VAL A 111 -12.96 16.60 7.63
C VAL A 111 -14.39 17.14 7.56
N ARG A 112 -15.01 17.06 6.38
CA ARG A 112 -16.39 17.53 6.15
C ARG A 112 -17.42 16.71 6.92
N GLN A 113 -17.27 15.39 6.95
CA GLN A 113 -18.20 14.50 7.66
C GLN A 113 -18.24 14.80 9.17
N HIS A 114 -17.10 15.18 9.75
CA HIS A 114 -16.95 15.41 11.18
C HIS A 114 -16.97 16.90 11.56
N ASN A 115 -17.27 17.81 10.61
CA ASN A 115 -17.27 19.26 10.80
C ASN A 115 -15.97 19.78 11.46
N ILE A 116 -14.83 19.23 11.06
CA ILE A 116 -13.53 19.61 11.60
C ILE A 116 -13.10 20.95 10.97
N SER A 117 -12.79 21.93 11.82
CA SER A 117 -12.34 23.26 11.38
C SER A 117 -10.95 23.20 10.72
N THR A 118 -10.84 23.68 9.48
CA THR A 118 -9.57 23.81 8.73
C THR A 118 -9.00 25.23 8.77
N ARG A 119 -7.74 25.38 8.39
CA ARG A 119 -7.06 26.66 8.23
C ARG A 119 -6.37 26.72 6.86
N PRO A 120 -6.33 27.90 6.22
CA PRO A 120 -5.62 28.05 4.95
C PRO A 120 -4.10 27.92 5.16
N LEU A 121 -3.44 27.26 4.21
CA LEU A 121 -1.99 27.22 4.12
C LEU A 121 -1.47 28.58 3.61
N PRO A 122 -0.44 29.18 4.26
CA PRO A 122 0.18 30.42 3.78
C PRO A 122 0.76 30.31 2.38
N THR A 123 1.15 29.11 1.97
CA THR A 123 1.64 28.82 0.63
C THR A 123 1.08 27.48 0.18
N CYS A 124 0.55 27.44 -1.03
CA CYS A 124 -0.05 26.24 -1.59
C CYS A 124 1.03 25.17 -1.81
N VAL A 125 0.76 23.94 -1.36
CA VAL A 125 1.72 22.82 -1.48
C VAL A 125 1.39 22.01 -2.71
N ILE A 126 2.32 21.94 -3.67
CA ILE A 126 2.19 21.07 -4.84
C ILE A 126 2.66 19.67 -4.46
N VAL A 127 1.72 18.74 -4.37
CA VAL A 127 2.02 17.34 -4.10
C VAL A 127 2.36 16.64 -5.40
N SER A 128 3.56 16.08 -5.46
CA SER A 128 3.97 15.11 -6.46
C SER A 128 3.82 13.71 -5.88
N ASN A 129 3.22 12.81 -6.64
CA ASN A 129 3.21 11.39 -6.33
C ASN A 129 4.62 10.80 -6.50
N ALA A 130 4.84 9.60 -5.95
CA ALA A 130 6.13 8.92 -6.04
C ALA A 130 6.58 8.61 -7.50
N ASP A 131 5.64 8.56 -8.44
CA ASP A 131 5.91 8.38 -9.88
C ASP A 131 6.21 9.71 -10.62
N GLY A 132 6.29 10.84 -9.88
CA GLY A 132 6.53 12.17 -10.42
C GLY A 132 5.29 12.84 -11.03
N THR A 133 4.14 12.18 -11.04
CA THR A 133 2.88 12.80 -11.50
C THR A 133 2.36 13.76 -10.44
N LYS A 134 1.66 14.82 -10.88
CA LYS A 134 0.97 15.73 -9.95
C LYS A 134 -0.24 15.03 -9.34
N ASN A 135 -0.52 15.33 -8.07
CA ASN A 135 -1.74 14.87 -7.43
C ASN A 135 -2.97 15.36 -8.23
N ARG A 136 -3.93 14.45 -8.48
CA ARG A 136 -5.10 14.70 -9.34
C ARG A 136 -6.05 15.74 -8.76
N THR A 137 -6.02 15.93 -7.45
CA THR A 137 -6.85 16.91 -6.72
C THR A 137 -6.33 18.34 -6.79
N GLY A 138 -5.23 18.59 -7.49
CA GLY A 138 -4.61 19.92 -7.53
C GLY A 138 -3.77 20.18 -6.28
N PRO A 139 -3.34 21.44 -6.09
CA PRO A 139 -2.42 21.78 -5.04
C PRO A 139 -3.16 21.93 -3.70
N LEU A 140 -2.51 21.58 -2.58
CA LEU A 140 -3.12 21.59 -1.26
C LEU A 140 -3.15 23.02 -0.72
N THR A 141 -4.30 23.46 -0.24
CA THR A 141 -4.55 24.84 0.21
C THR A 141 -4.91 24.95 1.69
N GLU A 142 -5.16 23.83 2.35
CA GLU A 142 -5.67 23.81 3.73
C GLU A 142 -4.94 22.76 4.57
N TYR A 143 -4.89 23.03 5.87
CA TYR A 143 -4.41 22.09 6.88
C TYR A 143 -5.32 22.13 8.11
N VAL A 144 -5.18 21.14 8.98
CA VAL A 144 -5.82 21.09 10.29
C VAL A 144 -4.83 20.65 11.35
N THR A 145 -4.87 21.30 12.52
CA THR A 145 -4.11 20.86 13.70
C THR A 145 -4.99 19.97 14.57
N LEU A 146 -4.56 18.73 14.80
CA LEU A 146 -5.29 17.75 15.61
C LEU A 146 -4.38 17.19 16.71
N ARG A 147 -5.00 16.78 17.82
CA ARG A 147 -4.32 16.03 18.87
C ARG A 147 -4.35 14.55 18.52
N LEU A 148 -3.22 14.00 18.15
CA LEU A 148 -3.05 12.60 17.77
C LEU A 148 -2.51 11.81 18.96
N THR A 149 -3.15 10.69 19.31
CA THR A 149 -2.63 9.72 20.28
C THR A 149 -2.35 8.39 19.60
N VAL A 150 -1.08 7.97 19.65
CA VAL A 150 -0.59 6.68 19.13
C VAL A 150 0.15 5.98 20.25
N ALA A 151 -0.15 4.70 20.50
CA ALA A 151 0.54 3.87 21.50
C ALA A 151 0.76 4.56 22.88
N GLY A 152 -0.24 5.34 23.33
CA GLY A 152 -0.20 6.05 24.62
C GLY A 152 0.55 7.39 24.64
N ARG A 153 1.21 7.79 23.55
CA ARG A 153 1.79 9.14 23.40
C ARG A 153 0.84 10.04 22.63
N THR A 154 0.64 11.25 23.16
CA THR A 154 -0.24 12.27 22.58
C THR A 154 0.59 13.45 22.10
N GLU A 155 0.38 13.86 20.85
CA GLU A 155 1.06 15.00 20.23
C GLU A 155 0.07 15.88 19.46
N LEU A 156 0.42 17.17 19.31
CA LEU A 156 -0.26 18.06 18.37
C LEU A 156 0.42 17.94 17.01
N MET A 157 -0.38 17.73 15.98
CA MET A 157 0.11 17.51 14.63
C MET A 157 -0.74 18.25 13.61
N ASP A 158 -0.07 18.82 12.61
CA ASP A 158 -0.73 19.40 11.44
C ASP A 158 -0.88 18.33 10.37
N PHE A 159 -2.08 18.25 9.79
CA PHE A 159 -2.40 17.38 8.67
C PHE A 159 -2.81 18.23 7.48
N LEU A 160 -2.20 18.00 6.31
CA LEU A 160 -2.64 18.65 5.08
C LEU A 160 -3.95 18.00 4.61
N VAL A 161 -4.93 18.83 4.23
CA VAL A 161 -6.23 18.35 3.77
C VAL A 161 -6.14 17.99 2.29
N THR A 162 -6.53 16.78 1.93
CA THR A 162 -6.49 16.28 0.54
C THR A 162 -7.70 15.43 0.21
N GLY A 163 -8.13 15.39 -1.05
CA GLY A 163 -9.27 14.56 -1.49
C GLY A 163 -8.92 13.08 -1.77
N GLN A 164 -8.07 12.47 -0.95
CA GLN A 164 -7.59 11.10 -1.17
C GLN A 164 -8.64 10.06 -0.73
N ARG A 165 -9.11 9.24 -1.68
CA ARG A 165 -10.31 8.40 -1.49
C ARG A 165 -10.15 7.13 -0.66
N GLU A 166 -8.93 6.62 -0.49
CA GLU A 166 -8.74 5.25 0.03
C GLU A 166 -8.39 5.19 1.52
N THR A 167 -7.75 6.23 2.08
CA THR A 167 -7.34 6.24 3.48
C THR A 167 -7.67 7.58 4.11
N ARG A 168 -8.35 7.55 5.27
CA ARG A 168 -8.79 8.75 5.96
C ARG A 168 -7.62 9.59 6.47
N ILE A 169 -6.57 8.94 6.97
CA ILE A 169 -5.36 9.61 7.50
C ILE A 169 -4.12 8.81 7.15
N LEU A 170 -3.11 9.50 6.63
CA LEU A 170 -1.74 8.97 6.52
C LEU A 170 -0.82 9.73 7.47
N LEU A 171 -0.01 8.99 8.23
CA LEU A 171 1.14 9.53 8.95
C LEU A 171 2.38 9.39 8.09
N GLY A 172 2.94 10.54 7.72
CA GLY A 172 4.09 10.66 6.86
C GLY A 172 5.43 10.61 7.60
N HIS A 173 6.46 11.01 6.87
CA HIS A 173 7.82 11.12 7.34
C HIS A 173 7.97 12.17 8.44
N ASP A 174 7.25 13.28 8.35
CA ASP A 174 7.15 14.32 9.38
C ASP A 174 6.79 13.77 10.78
N TRP A 175 5.85 12.84 10.87
CA TRP A 175 5.48 12.17 12.11
C TRP A 175 6.53 11.15 12.54
N LEU A 176 7.00 10.32 11.60
CA LEU A 176 8.00 9.29 11.88
C LEU A 176 9.30 9.89 12.41
N GLN A 177 9.78 10.96 11.79
CA GLN A 177 11.00 11.66 12.18
C GLN A 177 10.85 12.35 13.53
N ARG A 178 9.69 12.95 13.80
CA ARG A 178 9.41 13.66 15.06
C ARG A 178 9.33 12.73 16.25
N THR A 179 8.63 11.60 16.08
CA THR A 179 8.29 10.71 17.20
C THR A 179 9.26 9.54 17.36
N ASN A 180 10.01 9.23 16.29
CA ASN A 180 10.98 8.13 16.18
C ASN A 180 10.57 6.85 16.92
N PRO A 181 9.38 6.29 16.61
CA PRO A 181 8.86 5.14 17.31
C PRO A 181 9.61 3.86 16.92
N ASP A 182 9.59 2.88 17.82
CA ASP A 182 9.97 1.51 17.46
C ASP A 182 8.80 0.85 16.71
N ILE A 183 9.02 0.57 15.43
CA ILE A 183 8.02 -0.02 14.55
C ILE A 183 8.37 -1.48 14.29
N ASN A 184 7.50 -2.39 14.71
CA ASN A 184 7.57 -3.78 14.30
C ASN A 184 6.62 -4.00 13.13
N TRP A 185 7.20 -4.02 11.92
CA TRP A 185 6.48 -4.23 10.66
C TRP A 185 5.89 -5.64 10.50
N GLN A 186 6.43 -6.64 11.20
CA GLN A 186 5.93 -8.01 11.13
C GLN A 186 4.66 -8.17 11.97
N THR A 187 4.63 -7.54 13.16
CA THR A 187 3.49 -7.61 14.08
C THR A 187 2.53 -6.44 13.94
N ASN A 188 2.83 -5.48 13.07
CA ASN A 188 2.09 -4.23 12.91
C ASN A 188 1.89 -3.47 14.23
N THR A 189 2.95 -3.35 15.03
CA THR A 189 2.90 -2.67 16.33
C THR A 189 3.86 -1.49 16.40
N ILE A 190 3.48 -0.49 17.21
CA ILE A 190 4.30 0.66 17.55
C ILE A 190 4.52 0.71 19.06
N THR A 191 5.76 0.92 19.45
CA THR A 191 6.19 1.16 20.84
C THR A 191 7.11 2.38 20.90
N TYR A 192 7.40 2.81 22.12
CA TYR A 192 8.02 4.09 22.44
C TYR A 192 8.95 4.00 23.64
#